data_AF-X5QHS9-F1
#
_entry.id   AF-X5QHS9-F1
#
_cell.length_a   1.000
_cell.length_b   1.000
_cell.length_c   1.000
_cell.angle_alpha   90.00
_cell.angle_beta   90.00
_cell.angle_gamma   90.00
#
_symmetry.space_group_name_H-M   'P 1'
#
loop_
_entity.id
_entity.type
_entity.pdbx_description
1 polymer ?
#
loop_
_entity_poly.entity_id
_entity_poly.type
_entity_poly.pdbx_seq_one_letter_code
_entity_poly.pdbx_strand_id
1 'polypeptide(L)' 'MTQKEAYETLLRLCEKQGADLNQFLFDIQGHASEEDFNNLRRIVAYIMGYGHHKAYESIARDVPELTPDWMKGP' A
#
# COMPACT_ATOMS: atom_id res chain seq x y z
N MET A 1 2.10 23.46 -9.35
CA MET A 1 1.62 22.18 -8.82
C MET A 1 0.10 22.16 -8.95
N THR A 2 -0.44 21.27 -9.76
CA THR A 2 -1.88 21.04 -9.92
C THR A 2 -2.39 20.07 -8.86
N GLN A 3 -3.71 19.99 -8.67
CA GLN A 3 -4.31 18.98 -7.80
C GLN A 3 -3.89 17.57 -8.21
N LYS A 4 -3.92 17.27 -9.51
CA LYS A 4 -3.51 15.96 -10.04
C LYS A 4 -2.06 15.62 -9.69
N GLU A 5 -1.12 16.55 -9.89
CA GLU A 5 0.30 16.34 -9.56
C GLU A 5 0.52 16.06 -8.06
N ALA A 6 -0.24 16.72 -7.19
CA ALA A 6 -0.19 16.47 -5.75
C ALA A 6 -0.70 15.05 -5.39
N TYR A 7 -1.81 14.63 -5.99
CA TYR A 7 -2.37 13.30 -5.77
C TYR A 7 -1.50 12.20 -6.37
N GLU A 8 -0.89 12.41 -7.54
CA GLU A 8 0.10 11.50 -8.13
C GLU A 8 1.32 11.32 -7.22
N THR A 9 1.78 12.41 -6.59
CA THR A 9 2.89 12.35 -5.64
C THR A 9 2.50 11.54 -4.41
N LEU A 10 1.30 11.74 -3.87
CA LEU A 10 0.79 10.95 -2.74
C LEU A 10 0.65 9.47 -3.11
N LEU A 11 0.13 9.16 -4.30
CA LEU A 11 -0.02 7.80 -4.80
C LEU A 11 1.33 7.06 -4.81
N ARG A 12 2.37 7.69 -5.39
CA ARG A 12 3.72 7.13 -5.44
C ARG A 12 4.32 6.89 -4.05
N LEU A 13 4.02 7.76 -3.07
CA LEU A 13 4.45 7.57 -1.69
C LEU A 13 3.78 6.35 -1.05
N CYS A 14 2.48 6.16 -1.27
CA CYS A 14 1.77 4.96 -0.82
C CYS A 14 2.34 3.69 -1.46
N GLU A 15 2.56 3.69 -2.78
CA GLU A 15 3.17 2.56 -3.51
C GLU A 15 4.56 2.22 -2.98
N LYS A 16 5.41 3.23 -2.78
CA LYS A 16 6.74 3.04 -2.21
C LYS A 16 6.69 2.41 -0.82
N GLN A 17 5.84 2.94 0.06
CA GLN A 17 5.70 2.38 1.40
C GLN A 17 5.18 0.93 1.35
N GLY A 18 4.25 0.62 0.46
CA GLY A 18 3.77 -0.76 0.24
C GLY A 18 4.89 -1.70 -0.22
N ALA A 19 5.74 -1.25 -1.14
CA ALA A 19 6.92 -2.00 -1.57
C ALA A 19 7.91 -2.21 -0.42
N ASP A 20 8.21 -1.17 0.38
CA ASP A 20 9.12 -1.25 1.52
C ASP A 20 8.60 -2.23 2.60
N LEU A 21 7.29 -2.25 2.86
CA LEU A 21 6.67 -3.20 3.80
C LEU A 21 6.73 -4.65 3.29
N ASN A 22 6.51 -4.87 1.99
CA ASN A 22 6.66 -6.20 1.38
C ASN A 22 8.11 -6.67 1.41
N GLN A 23 9.06 -5.78 1.13
CA GLN A 23 10.49 -6.09 1.20
C GLN A 23 10.88 -6.43 2.64
N PHE A 24 10.40 -5.68 3.62
CA PHE A 24 10.60 -6.02 5.04
C PHE A 24 10.13 -7.44 5.36
N LEU A 25 8.92 -7.84 4.94
CA LEU A 25 8.42 -9.20 5.15
C LEU A 25 9.31 -10.25 4.48
N PHE A 26 9.79 -9.98 3.26
CA PHE A 26 10.72 -10.87 2.57
C PHE A 26 12.03 -11.03 3.33
N ASP A 27 12.60 -9.92 3.82
CA ASP A 27 13.91 -9.92 4.51
C ASP A 27 13.87 -10.69 5.84
N ILE A 28 12.77 -10.60 6.58
CA ILE A 28 12.64 -11.31 7.87
C ILE A 28 12.24 -12.79 7.70
N GLN A 29 11.80 -13.20 6.51
CA GLN A 29 11.36 -14.56 6.25
C GLN A 29 12.53 -15.54 6.44
N GLY A 30 12.37 -16.51 7.32
CA GLY A 30 13.43 -17.47 7.67
C GLY A 30 14.46 -16.96 8.69
N HIS A 31 14.39 -15.68 9.09
CA HIS A 31 15.20 -15.09 10.16
C HIS A 31 14.42 -14.92 11.47
N ALA A 32 13.09 -14.80 11.39
CA ALA A 32 12.19 -14.76 12.55
C ALA A 32 11.61 -16.14 12.87
N SER A 33 11.13 -16.32 14.11
CA SER A 33 10.28 -17.47 14.44
C SER A 33 9.00 -17.45 13.61
N GLU A 34 8.38 -18.60 13.38
CA GLU A 34 7.12 -18.68 12.62
C GLU A 34 6.00 -17.85 13.27
N GLU A 35 5.91 -17.86 14.59
CA GLU A 35 4.92 -17.08 15.35
C GLU A 35 5.15 -15.57 15.16
N ASP A 36 6.39 -15.11 15.33
CA ASP A 36 6.74 -13.69 15.17
C ASP A 36 6.52 -13.23 13.74
N PHE A 37 6.94 -14.03 12.75
CA PHE A 37 6.73 -13.75 11.35
C PHE A 37 5.24 -13.61 11.02
N ASN A 38 4.41 -14.54 11.51
CA ASN A 38 2.96 -14.49 11.29
C ASN A 38 2.32 -13.26 11.94
N ASN A 39 2.78 -12.86 13.14
CA ASN A 39 2.33 -11.65 13.80
C ASN A 39 2.70 -10.40 13.01
N LEU A 40 3.96 -10.28 12.56
CA LEU A 40 4.43 -9.17 11.72
C LEU A 40 3.67 -9.09 10.40
N ARG A 41 3.45 -10.22 9.73
CA ARG A 41 2.66 -10.31 8.50
C ARG A 41 1.23 -9.81 8.69
N ARG A 42 0.59 -10.13 9.82
CA ARG A 42 -0.76 -9.62 10.16
C ARG A 42 -0.77 -8.11 10.35
N ILE A 43 0.25 -7.55 11.02
CA ILE A 43 0.39 -6.10 11.23
C ILE A 43 0.59 -5.39 9.88
N VAL A 44 1.47 -5.90 9.02
CA VAL A 44 1.69 -5.33 7.67
C VAL A 44 0.41 -5.38 6.85
N ALA A 45 -0.32 -6.50 6.87
CA ALA A 45 -1.61 -6.60 6.19
C ALA A 45 -2.64 -5.58 6.72
N TYR A 46 -2.65 -5.30 8.03
CA TYR A 46 -3.50 -4.27 8.62
C TYR A 46 -3.11 -2.86 8.13
N ILE A 47 -1.81 -2.54 8.09
CA ILE A 47 -1.31 -1.25 7.57
C ILE A 47 -1.70 -1.07 6.10
N MET A 48 -1.45 -2.07 5.26
CA MET A 48 -1.78 -1.99 3.82
C MET A 48 -3.30 -1.95 3.58
N GLY A 49 -4.07 -2.75 4.33
CA GLY A 49 -5.51 -2.83 4.19
C GLY A 49 -6.25 -1.59 4.71
N TYR A 50 -5.93 -1.08 5.89
CA TYR A 50 -6.62 0.10 6.45
C TYR A 50 -5.98 1.42 6.02
N GLY A 51 -4.67 1.45 5.79
CA GLY A 51 -3.95 2.64 5.35
C GLY A 51 -4.01 2.80 3.84
N HIS A 52 -3.30 1.94 3.11
CA HIS A 52 -3.08 2.12 1.67
C HIS A 52 -4.35 1.94 0.86
N HIS A 53 -5.12 0.87 1.10
CA HIS A 53 -6.36 0.64 0.33
C HIS A 53 -7.36 1.81 0.47
N LYS A 54 -7.54 2.34 1.69
CA LYS A 54 -8.41 3.50 1.93
C LYS A 54 -7.88 4.78 1.30
N ALA A 55 -6.55 4.97 1.27
CA ALA A 55 -5.93 6.06 0.55
C ALA A 55 -6.18 5.95 -0.96
N TYR A 56 -6.01 4.76 -1.55
CA TYR A 56 -6.30 4.51 -2.96
C TYR A 56 -7.77 4.75 -3.32
N GLU A 57 -8.72 4.27 -2.52
CA GLU A 57 -10.15 4.57 -2.67
C GLU A 57 -10.44 6.07 -2.63
N SER A 58 -9.79 6.81 -1.74
CA SER A 58 -10.00 8.25 -1.61
C SER A 58 -9.40 9.03 -2.78
N ILE A 59 -8.20 8.67 -3.22
CA ILE A 59 -7.54 9.24 -4.41
C ILE A 59 -8.37 8.97 -5.67
N ALA A 60 -8.83 7.74 -5.86
CA ALA A 60 -9.64 7.36 -7.03
C ALA A 60 -10.98 8.08 -7.08
N ARG A 61 -11.60 8.35 -5.93
CA ARG A 61 -12.84 9.15 -5.85
C ARG A 61 -12.59 10.61 -6.20
N ASP A 62 -11.52 11.22 -5.69
CA ASP A 62 -11.23 12.64 -5.89
C ASP A 62 -10.64 12.93 -7.28
N VAL A 63 -9.85 11.99 -7.81
CA VAL A 63 -9.18 12.08 -9.11
C VAL A 63 -9.32 10.74 -9.85
N PRO A 64 -10.47 10.48 -10.52
CA PRO A 64 -10.76 9.19 -11.18
C PRO A 64 -9.72 8.74 -12.22
N GLU A 65 -9.02 9.69 -12.86
CA GLU A 65 -7.94 9.41 -13.81
C GLU A 65 -6.75 8.66 -13.18
N LEU A 66 -6.58 8.75 -11.85
CA LEU A 66 -5.52 8.08 -11.09
C LEU A 66 -5.95 6.74 -10.51
N THR A 67 -7.14 6.25 -10.85
CA THR A 67 -7.62 4.94 -10.37
C THR A 67 -6.66 3.83 -10.81
N PRO A 68 -6.08 3.04 -9.89
CA PRO A 68 -5.24 1.90 -10.24
C PRO A 68 -6.01 0.83 -11.03
N ASP A 69 -5.35 0.13 -11.95
CA ASP A 69 -6.02 -0.85 -12.82
C ASP A 69 -6.66 -2.01 -12.05
N TRP A 70 -6.04 -2.47 -10.96
CA TRP A 70 -6.60 -3.51 -10.10
C TRP A 70 -7.91 -3.09 -9.40
N MET A 71 -8.20 -1.79 -9.32
CA MET A 71 -9.47 -1.26 -8.78
C MET A 71 -10.57 -1.13 -9.83
N LYS A 72 -10.23 -1.11 -11.12
CA LYS A 72 -11.20 -0.86 -12.20
C LYS A 72 -12.13 -2.05 -12.46
N GLY A 73 -11.87 -3.20 -11.82
CA GLY A 73 -12.62 -4.44 -12.04
C GLY A 73 -12.26 -5.08 -13.38
N PRO A 74 -12.74 -6.33 -13.60
CA PRO A 74 -12.66 -7.00 -14.90
C PRO A 74 -13.57 -6.36 -15.96
#